data_AF-A0A080MAM4-F1
#
_entry.id   AF-A0A080MAM4-F1
#
_cell.length_a   1.000
_cell.length_b   1.000
_cell.length_c   1.000
_cell.angle_alpha   90.00
_cell.angle_beta   90.00
_cell.angle_gamma   90.00
#
_symmetry.space_group_name_H-M   'P 1'
#
loop_
_entity.id
_entity.type
_entity.pdbx_description
1 polymer ?
#
loop_
_entity_poly.entity_id
_entity_poly.type
_entity_poly.pdbx_seq_one_letter_code
_entity_poly.pdbx_strand_id
1 'polypeptide(L)'
;MVSGKPSAIPDVADRFNFRFAASKLLALALFSLEPRDLVTGERLAAGQLMSQVQSGHDSSPLLQIFPVRAGEAEKALRSAANLLIQPPHQRGIRRLLAGIDDSRLLLSHGISAAARQALDDGDSAAFLKLRAEWMRPRVEIFFARHARWDETDRPRIASLIVDDEEG
;
A
#
# COMPACT_ATOMS: atom_id res chain seq x y z
N MET A 1 -5.56 -17.19 22.77
CA MET A 1 -4.75 -17.85 21.72
C MET A 1 -5.49 -17.69 20.41
N VAL A 2 -5.05 -16.80 19.53
CA VAL A 2 -5.58 -16.74 18.16
C VAL A 2 -4.88 -17.87 17.39
N SER A 3 -5.53 -19.03 17.36
CA SER A 3 -5.03 -20.19 16.63
C SER A 3 -5.36 -20.02 15.15
N GLY A 4 -4.34 -20.03 14.31
CA GLY A 4 -4.48 -20.16 12.85
C GLY A 4 -4.03 -18.92 12.09
N LYS A 5 -3.11 -19.13 11.14
CA LYS A 5 -2.87 -18.26 9.97
C LYS A 5 -4.23 -17.70 9.49
N PRO A 6 -4.38 -16.38 9.28
CA PRO A 6 -5.61 -15.84 8.73
C PRO A 6 -5.97 -16.59 7.45
N SER A 7 -7.25 -16.91 7.25
CA SER A 7 -7.72 -17.70 6.10
C SER A 7 -7.36 -17.06 4.76
N ALA A 8 -7.07 -15.76 4.72
CA ALA A 8 -6.46 -15.07 3.60
C ALA A 8 -5.65 -13.85 4.06
N ILE A 9 -4.52 -13.62 3.40
CA ILE A 9 -3.81 -12.33 3.44
C ILE A 9 -4.70 -11.29 2.72
N PRO A 10 -4.81 -10.04 3.21
CA PRO A 10 -5.55 -8.99 2.50
C PRO A 10 -5.11 -8.87 1.03
N ASP A 11 -6.07 -8.83 0.11
CA ASP A 11 -5.83 -8.71 -1.32
C ASP A 11 -5.87 -7.24 -1.78
N VAL A 12 -4.93 -6.84 -2.63
CA VAL A 12 -4.89 -5.49 -3.23
C VAL A 12 -6.10 -5.19 -4.13
N ALA A 13 -6.77 -6.21 -4.65
CA ALA A 13 -7.99 -6.10 -5.46
C ALA A 13 -9.28 -6.06 -4.60
N ASP A 14 -9.18 -6.26 -3.29
CA ASP A 14 -10.32 -6.12 -2.40
C ASP A 14 -10.66 -4.66 -2.12
N ARG A 15 -11.91 -4.44 -1.70
CA ARG A 15 -12.41 -3.11 -1.36
C ARG A 15 -11.56 -2.51 -0.25
N PHE A 16 -10.99 -1.35 -0.51
CA PHE A 16 -10.20 -0.59 0.44
C PHE A 16 -11.10 0.35 1.25
N ASN A 17 -10.95 0.32 2.57
CA ASN A 17 -11.54 1.29 3.48
C ASN A 17 -10.63 1.46 4.69
N PHE A 18 -10.05 2.65 4.84
CA PHE A 18 -9.04 2.93 5.87
C PHE A 18 -9.54 2.75 7.31
N ARG A 19 -10.86 2.64 7.53
CA ARG A 19 -11.45 2.30 8.84
C ARG A 19 -11.17 0.85 9.25
N PHE A 20 -10.87 -0.04 8.31
CA PHE A 20 -10.65 -1.46 8.57
C PHE A 20 -9.15 -1.80 8.72
N ALA A 21 -8.85 -2.72 9.63
CA ALA A 21 -7.48 -3.16 9.91
C ALA A 21 -6.78 -3.73 8.66
N ALA A 22 -7.48 -4.56 7.88
CA ALA A 22 -6.95 -5.14 6.64
C ALA A 22 -6.47 -4.06 5.65
N SER A 23 -7.24 -2.98 5.47
CA SER A 23 -6.85 -1.87 4.58
C SER A 23 -5.67 -1.07 5.13
N LYS A 24 -5.56 -0.89 6.45
CA LYS A 24 -4.39 -0.25 7.07
C LYS A 24 -3.13 -1.10 6.84
N LEU A 25 -3.23 -2.42 7.01
CA LEU A 25 -2.12 -3.34 6.74
C LEU A 25 -1.73 -3.35 5.26
N LEU A 26 -2.71 -3.30 4.35
CA LEU A 26 -2.45 -3.10 2.92
C LEU A 26 -1.69 -1.80 2.67
N ALA A 27 -2.09 -0.69 3.29
CA ALA A 27 -1.39 0.58 3.14
C ALA A 27 0.08 0.47 3.58
N LEU A 28 0.39 -0.22 4.69
CA LEU A 28 1.77 -0.50 5.10
C LEU A 28 2.52 -1.35 4.06
N ALA A 29 1.87 -2.37 3.50
CA ALA A 29 2.45 -3.16 2.41
C ALA A 29 2.74 -2.29 1.18
N LEU A 30 1.91 -1.31 0.86
CA LEU A 30 2.16 -0.34 -0.21
C LEU A 30 3.36 0.54 0.09
N PHE A 31 3.51 1.03 1.33
CA PHE A 31 4.70 1.77 1.75
C PHE A 31 5.99 0.94 1.65
N SER A 32 5.90 -0.39 1.81
CA SER A 32 7.06 -1.27 1.69
C SER A 32 7.62 -1.38 0.26
N LEU A 33 6.86 -0.90 -0.74
CA LEU A 33 7.34 -0.74 -2.12
C LEU A 33 8.34 0.41 -2.28
N GLU A 34 8.56 1.18 -1.22
CA GLU A 34 9.42 2.38 -1.21
C GLU A 34 9.00 3.42 -2.26
N PRO A 35 7.73 3.87 -2.24
CA PRO A 35 7.22 4.83 -3.20
C PRO A 35 8.07 6.10 -3.18
N ARG A 36 8.29 6.69 -4.34
CA ARG A 36 9.07 7.91 -4.53
C ARG A 36 8.19 9.05 -5.01
N ASP A 37 8.51 10.27 -4.62
CA ASP A 37 7.79 11.44 -5.08
C ASP A 37 7.91 11.53 -6.60
N LEU A 38 6.78 11.55 -7.30
CA LEU A 38 6.75 11.62 -8.76
C LEU A 38 7.37 12.91 -9.34
N VAL A 39 7.57 13.95 -8.52
CA VAL A 39 8.16 15.23 -8.91
C VAL A 39 9.65 15.29 -8.58
N THR A 40 10.05 14.89 -7.37
CA THR A 40 11.44 15.04 -6.90
C THR A 40 12.27 13.75 -7.04
N GLY A 41 11.62 12.59 -7.16
CA GLY A 41 12.27 11.27 -7.16
C GLY A 41 12.74 10.80 -5.76
N GLU A 42 12.58 11.63 -4.73
CA GLU A 42 12.95 11.30 -3.36
C GLU A 42 12.02 10.22 -2.79
N ARG A 43 12.54 9.37 -1.91
CA ARG A 43 11.73 8.34 -1.25
C ARG A 43 10.73 9.00 -0.32
N LEU A 44 9.47 8.64 -0.46
CA LEU A 44 8.40 9.11 0.42
C LEU A 44 8.43 8.32 1.74
N ALA A 45 8.79 9.00 2.82
CA ALA A 45 8.70 8.43 4.16
C ALA A 45 7.26 8.55 4.69
N ALA A 46 6.73 7.47 5.29
CA ALA A 46 5.39 7.47 5.87
C ALA A 46 5.20 8.61 6.90
N GLY A 47 6.22 8.88 7.72
CA GLY A 47 6.18 9.97 8.71
C GLY A 47 5.97 11.36 8.10
N GLN A 48 6.65 11.65 6.97
CA GLN A 48 6.53 12.95 6.29
C GLN A 48 5.15 13.14 5.66
N LEU A 49 4.61 12.09 5.03
CA LEU A 49 3.26 12.14 4.46
C LEU A 49 2.20 12.31 5.54
N MET A 50 2.32 11.61 6.68
CA MET A 50 1.38 11.72 7.80
C MET A 50 1.42 13.12 8.45
N SER A 51 2.59 13.77 8.56
CA SER A 51 2.69 15.13 9.09
C SER A 51 2.06 16.18 8.17
N GLN A 52 2.13 15.99 6.85
CA GLN A 52 1.49 16.88 5.87
C GLN A 52 -0.04 16.80 5.93
N VAL A 53 -0.59 15.62 6.21
CA VAL A 53 -2.05 15.38 6.35
C VAL A 53 -2.65 16.12 7.55
N GLN A 54 -1.89 16.27 8.65
CA GLN A 54 -2.38 16.88 9.88
C GLN A 54 -2.73 18.38 9.76
N SER A 55 -2.29 19.03 8.69
CA SER A 55 -2.57 20.46 8.44
C SER A 55 -3.95 20.72 7.81
N GLY A 56 -4.73 19.69 7.47
CA GLY A 56 -6.09 19.85 6.94
C GLY A 56 -6.91 18.57 7.08
N HIS A 57 -8.09 18.67 7.69
CA HIS A 57 -8.91 17.57 8.21
C HIS A 57 -9.34 16.43 7.25
N ASP A 58 -8.93 16.41 5.98
CA ASP A 58 -9.38 15.41 4.99
C ASP A 58 -8.30 14.87 4.04
N SER A 59 -7.03 15.25 4.17
CA SER A 59 -6.03 14.99 3.12
C SER A 59 -5.26 13.69 3.32
N SER A 60 -5.86 12.51 3.13
CA SER A 60 -5.09 11.23 3.09
C SER A 60 -4.00 11.29 2.00
N PRO A 61 -2.76 10.79 2.24
CA PRO A 61 -1.73 10.75 1.19
C PRO A 61 -1.98 9.65 0.15
N LEU A 62 -3.02 8.84 0.37
CA LEU A 62 -3.49 7.80 -0.53
C LEU A 62 -4.46 8.44 -1.51
N LEU A 63 -3.94 8.84 -2.66
CA LEU A 63 -4.69 9.47 -3.73
C LEU A 63 -5.25 8.40 -4.67
N GLN A 64 -6.47 8.61 -5.15
CA GLN A 64 -7.06 7.75 -6.17
C GLN A 64 -6.50 8.11 -7.55
N ILE A 65 -6.10 7.10 -8.32
CA ILE A 65 -5.63 7.28 -9.71
C ILE A 65 -6.83 7.59 -10.60
N PHE A 66 -7.90 6.80 -10.48
CA PHE A 66 -9.19 7.03 -11.12
C PHE A 66 -10.26 7.43 -10.10
N PRO A 67 -11.08 8.44 -10.39
CA PRO A 67 -12.14 8.85 -9.47
C PRO A 67 -13.20 7.74 -9.33
N VAL A 68 -13.67 7.52 -8.10
CA VAL A 68 -14.84 6.67 -7.85
C VAL A 68 -16.09 7.53 -7.91
N ARG A 69 -17.02 7.29 -8.84
CA ARG A 69 -18.29 8.02 -8.87
C ARG A 69 -19.35 7.36 -7.98
N ALA A 70 -20.28 8.16 -7.48
CA ALA A 70 -21.42 7.64 -6.72
C ALA A 70 -22.26 6.69 -7.58
N GLY A 71 -22.59 5.51 -7.06
CA GLY A 71 -23.33 4.48 -7.79
C GLY A 71 -22.46 3.52 -8.62
N GLU A 72 -21.18 3.80 -8.83
CA GLU A 72 -20.27 2.85 -9.50
C GLU A 72 -19.93 1.70 -8.55
N ALA A 73 -20.35 0.49 -8.96
CA ALA A 73 -20.11 -0.77 -8.27
C ALA A 73 -18.78 -1.42 -8.66
N GLU A 74 -17.96 -0.78 -9.48
CA GLU A 74 -16.74 -1.39 -9.99
C GLU A 74 -15.74 -1.63 -8.86
N LYS A 75 -15.62 -2.90 -8.46
CA LYS A 75 -14.79 -3.34 -7.33
C LYS A 75 -13.35 -2.84 -7.46
N ALA A 76 -12.83 -2.82 -8.69
CA ALA A 76 -11.47 -2.38 -9.00
C ALA A 76 -11.22 -0.90 -8.62
N LEU A 77 -12.15 0.00 -8.92
CA LEU A 77 -12.01 1.44 -8.59
C LEU A 77 -11.97 1.70 -7.08
N ARG A 78 -12.56 0.81 -6.28
CA ARG A 78 -12.57 0.90 -4.81
C ARG A 78 -11.45 0.10 -4.15
N SER A 79 -10.50 -0.42 -4.92
CA SER A 79 -9.45 -1.31 -4.42
C SER A 79 -8.16 -0.56 -4.06
N ALA A 80 -7.24 -1.26 -3.38
CA ALA A 80 -5.90 -0.71 -3.12
C ALA A 80 -5.10 -0.49 -4.42
N ALA A 81 -5.40 -1.25 -5.48
CA ALA A 81 -4.80 -1.05 -6.80
C ALA A 81 -5.17 0.28 -7.46
N ASN A 82 -6.17 1.01 -6.96
CA ASN A 82 -6.48 2.37 -7.40
C ASN A 82 -5.84 3.46 -6.50
N LEU A 83 -5.06 3.08 -5.48
CA LEU A 83 -4.41 4.03 -4.57
C LEU A 83 -2.95 4.25 -4.95
N LEU A 84 -2.53 5.51 -4.90
CA LEU A 84 -1.18 5.97 -5.09
C LEU A 84 -0.72 6.71 -3.83
N ILE A 85 0.49 6.41 -3.34
CA ILE A 85 1.09 7.14 -2.22
C ILE A 85 1.81 8.35 -2.81
N GLN A 86 1.22 9.54 -2.75
CA GLN A 86 1.83 10.73 -3.33
C GLN A 86 1.28 11.97 -2.62
N PRO A 87 2.09 13.02 -2.40
CA PRO A 87 1.56 14.30 -1.94
C PRO A 87 0.51 14.87 -2.91
N PRO A 88 -0.51 15.60 -2.43
CA PRO A 88 -1.48 16.25 -3.31
C PRO A 88 -0.82 17.12 -4.38
N HIS A 89 -1.22 16.93 -5.64
CA HIS A 89 -0.66 17.66 -6.77
C HIS A 89 -1.76 18.46 -7.50
N GLN A 90 -1.49 19.74 -7.77
CA GLN A 90 -2.50 20.68 -8.31
C GLN A 90 -3.11 20.24 -9.66
N ARG A 91 -2.34 19.54 -10.50
CA ARG A 91 -2.79 19.10 -11.82
C ARG A 91 -3.53 17.74 -11.80
N GLY A 92 -3.66 17.13 -10.63
CA GLY A 92 -4.20 15.78 -10.45
C GLY A 92 -3.20 14.67 -10.82
N ILE A 93 -3.45 13.47 -10.27
CA ILE A 93 -2.52 12.34 -10.37
C ILE A 93 -2.40 11.78 -11.78
N ARG A 94 -3.49 11.67 -12.55
CA ARG A 94 -3.42 11.14 -13.93
C ARG A 94 -2.51 11.96 -14.83
N ARG A 95 -2.60 13.29 -14.76
CA ARG A 95 -1.74 14.19 -15.55
C ARG A 95 -0.28 14.10 -15.09
N LEU A 96 -0.05 13.93 -13.80
CA LEU A 96 1.29 13.71 -13.27
C LEU A 96 1.89 12.41 -13.82
N LEU A 97 1.16 11.29 -13.72
CA LEU A 97 1.60 9.98 -14.23
C LEU A 97 1.89 9.99 -15.73
N ALA A 98 1.07 10.68 -16.53
CA ALA A 98 1.27 10.78 -17.98
C ALA A 98 2.58 11.49 -18.38
N GLY A 99 3.12 12.34 -17.49
CA GLY A 99 4.37 13.08 -17.74
C GLY A 99 5.64 12.40 -17.22
N ILE A 100 5.54 11.18 -16.69
CA ILE A 100 6.70 10.44 -16.14
C ILE A 100 7.19 9.41 -17.14
N ASP A 101 8.43 9.54 -17.61
CA ASP A 101 9.08 8.53 -18.46
C ASP A 101 10.00 7.58 -17.66
N ASP A 102 10.35 7.95 -16.43
CA ASP A 102 11.18 7.10 -15.57
C ASP A 102 10.42 5.87 -15.08
N SER A 103 10.73 4.72 -15.69
CA SER A 103 10.14 3.43 -15.34
C SER A 103 10.43 3.01 -13.90
N ARG A 104 11.56 3.41 -13.29
CA ARG A 104 11.88 3.08 -11.89
C ARG A 104 10.98 3.84 -10.94
N LEU A 105 10.67 5.08 -11.28
CA LEU A 105 9.75 5.93 -10.52
C LEU A 105 8.33 5.33 -10.55
N LEU A 106 7.84 4.93 -11.72
CA LEU A 106 6.56 4.25 -11.89
C LEU A 106 6.49 2.90 -11.15
N LEU A 107 7.56 2.09 -11.23
CA LEU A 107 7.65 0.81 -10.53
C LEU A 107 7.62 0.95 -9.01
N SER A 108 8.15 2.05 -8.45
CA SER A 108 8.04 2.34 -7.01
C SER A 108 6.58 2.49 -6.53
N HIS A 109 5.66 2.77 -7.46
CA HIS A 109 4.22 2.81 -7.23
C HIS A 109 3.49 1.57 -7.77
N GLY A 110 4.20 0.52 -8.14
CA GLY A 110 3.64 -0.70 -8.72
C GLY A 110 3.01 -0.55 -10.10
N ILE A 111 3.41 0.49 -10.84
CA ILE A 111 3.01 0.67 -12.23
C ILE A 111 4.08 -0.02 -13.10
N SER A 112 3.79 -1.25 -13.50
CA SER A 112 4.61 -2.02 -14.44
C SER A 112 4.52 -1.47 -15.86
N ALA A 113 5.40 -1.91 -16.77
CA ALA A 113 5.32 -1.51 -18.19
C ALA A 113 3.96 -1.87 -18.83
N ALA A 114 3.42 -3.05 -18.53
CA ALA A 114 2.10 -3.46 -19.03
C ALA A 114 0.97 -2.60 -18.42
N ALA A 115 1.04 -2.30 -17.12
CA ALA A 115 0.09 -1.39 -16.51
C ALA A 115 0.21 0.01 -17.11
N ARG A 116 1.43 0.51 -17.36
CA ARG A 116 1.65 1.80 -18.02
C ARG A 116 1.02 1.84 -19.41
N GLN A 117 1.19 0.80 -20.21
CA GLN A 117 0.55 0.73 -21.53
C GLN A 117 -0.97 0.83 -21.42
N ALA A 118 -1.60 0.07 -20.51
CA ALA A 118 -3.04 0.18 -20.28
C ALA A 118 -3.49 1.57 -19.79
N LEU A 119 -2.64 2.28 -19.02
CA LEU A 119 -2.90 3.67 -18.62
C LEU A 119 -2.92 4.60 -19.83
N ASP A 120 -1.94 4.45 -20.73
CA ASP A 120 -1.78 5.27 -21.93
C ASP A 120 -2.92 5.02 -22.93
N ASP A 121 -3.37 3.76 -23.05
CA ASP A 121 -4.51 3.35 -23.88
C ASP A 121 -5.88 3.81 -23.29
N GLY A 122 -5.89 4.31 -22.05
CA GLY A 122 -7.09 4.75 -21.35
C GLY A 122 -7.94 3.60 -20.78
N ASP A 123 -7.45 2.36 -20.80
CA ASP A 123 -8.13 1.20 -20.25
C ASP A 123 -7.89 1.09 -18.73
N SER A 124 -8.73 1.80 -17.97
CA SER A 124 -8.66 1.81 -16.52
C SER A 124 -8.87 0.42 -15.87
N ALA A 125 -9.68 -0.44 -16.49
CA ALA A 125 -9.95 -1.77 -15.94
C ALA A 125 -8.72 -2.68 -16.10
N ALA A 126 -8.12 -2.70 -17.29
CA ALA A 126 -6.87 -3.42 -17.52
C ALA A 126 -5.73 -2.87 -16.68
N PHE A 127 -5.60 -1.54 -16.55
CA PHE A 127 -4.62 -0.91 -15.68
C PHE A 127 -4.70 -1.43 -14.25
N LEU A 128 -5.90 -1.38 -13.64
CA LEU A 128 -6.09 -1.75 -12.23
C LEU A 128 -5.86 -3.24 -12.02
N LYS A 129 -6.26 -4.08 -12.97
CA LYS A 129 -5.99 -5.52 -12.95
C LYS A 129 -4.48 -5.80 -12.97
N LEU A 130 -3.77 -5.26 -13.96
CA LEU A 130 -2.33 -5.48 -14.12
C LEU A 130 -1.52 -4.95 -12.93
N ARG A 131 -1.92 -3.79 -12.40
CA ARG A 131 -1.32 -3.22 -11.18
C ARG A 131 -1.56 -4.12 -9.97
N ALA A 132 -2.79 -4.62 -9.78
CA ALA A 132 -3.11 -5.56 -8.71
C ALA A 132 -2.28 -6.86 -8.81
N GLU A 133 -2.19 -7.45 -10.00
CA GLU A 133 -1.40 -8.66 -10.26
C GLU A 133 0.08 -8.45 -9.94
N TRP A 134 0.64 -7.30 -10.29
CA TRP A 134 2.04 -6.97 -9.98
C TRP A 134 2.26 -6.78 -8.46
N MET A 135 1.32 -6.14 -7.76
CA MET A 135 1.47 -5.82 -6.34
C MET A 135 1.25 -7.04 -5.44
N ARG A 136 0.35 -7.96 -5.81
CA ARG A 136 -0.03 -9.14 -5.03
C ARG A 136 1.15 -9.95 -4.45
N PRO A 137 2.12 -10.45 -5.24
CA PRO A 137 3.23 -11.21 -4.68
C PRO A 137 4.11 -10.40 -3.72
N ARG A 138 4.19 -9.07 -3.89
CA ARG A 138 4.98 -8.18 -3.02
C ARG A 138 4.28 -7.96 -1.68
N VAL A 139 2.95 -7.82 -1.72
CA VAL A 139 2.12 -7.77 -0.51
C VAL A 139 2.21 -9.09 0.26
N GLU A 140 2.14 -10.23 -0.43
CA GLU A 140 2.33 -11.55 0.21
C GLU A 140 3.70 -11.67 0.88
N ILE A 141 4.78 -11.25 0.21
CA ILE A 141 6.14 -11.22 0.79
C ILE A 141 6.19 -10.29 2.01
N PHE A 142 5.56 -9.11 1.94
CA PHE A 142 5.50 -8.18 3.06
C PHE A 142 4.87 -8.84 4.29
N PHE A 143 3.70 -9.47 4.14
CA PHE A 143 3.03 -10.14 5.25
C PHE A 143 3.80 -11.36 5.75
N ALA A 144 4.36 -12.18 4.87
CA ALA A 144 5.16 -13.33 5.26
C ALA A 144 6.35 -12.94 6.15
N ARG A 145 7.01 -11.82 5.85
CA ARG A 145 8.15 -11.31 6.63
C ARG A 145 7.77 -10.77 8.00
N HIS A 146 6.60 -10.15 8.14
CA HIS A 146 6.22 -9.44 9.37
C HIS A 146 5.34 -10.25 10.30
N ALA A 147 4.62 -11.23 9.78
CA ALA A 147 3.62 -11.92 10.58
C ALA A 147 4.17 -13.14 11.33
N ARG A 148 5.38 -13.61 11.00
CA ARG A 148 6.11 -14.68 11.72
C ARG A 148 5.18 -15.80 12.20
N TRP A 149 4.34 -16.31 11.29
CA TRP A 149 3.19 -17.14 11.63
C TRP A 149 3.53 -18.41 12.41
N ASP A 150 4.77 -18.90 12.24
CA ASP A 150 5.27 -20.12 12.86
C ASP A 150 6.13 -19.85 14.11
N GLU A 151 6.34 -18.58 14.49
CA GLU A 151 7.02 -18.23 15.74
C GLU A 151 6.04 -18.26 16.92
N THR A 152 6.50 -18.81 18.03
CA THR A 152 5.71 -18.87 19.26
C THR A 152 5.77 -17.52 19.98
N ASP A 153 4.61 -16.92 20.24
CA ASP A 153 4.47 -15.67 21.03
C ASP A 153 4.88 -15.81 22.51
N ARG A 154 5.32 -16.99 22.95
CA ARG A 154 5.74 -17.21 24.34
C ARG A 154 7.11 -16.56 24.56
N PRO A 155 7.26 -15.72 25.60
CA PRO A 155 8.58 -15.26 26.02
C PRO A 155 9.47 -16.48 26.33
N ARG A 156 10.76 -16.37 26.01
CA ARG A 156 11.72 -17.44 26.32
C ARG A 156 11.75 -17.64 27.84
N ILE A 157 11.75 -18.89 28.31
CA ILE A 157 11.76 -19.22 29.75
C ILE A 157 12.94 -18.54 30.47
N ALA A 158 14.06 -18.32 29.78
CA ALA A 158 15.20 -17.56 30.31
C ALA A 158 14.89 -16.10 30.69
N SER A 159 13.79 -15.51 30.22
CA SER A 159 13.32 -14.18 30.63
C SER A 159 12.50 -14.18 31.92
N LEU A 160 12.23 -15.36 32.49
CA LEU A 160 11.52 -15.54 33.77
C LEU A 160 12.45 -15.89 34.93
N ILE A 161 13.76 -16.04 34.66
CA ILE A 161 14.76 -16.24 35.71
C ILE A 161 15.11 -14.86 36.23
N VAL A 162 14.57 -14.51 37.39
CA VAL A 162 15.06 -13.39 38.21
C VAL A 162 16.22 -13.96 38.99
N ASP A 163 17.41 -13.36 38.87
CA ASP A 163 18.53 -13.71 39.74
C ASP A 163 18.13 -13.33 41.16
N ASP A 164 17.88 -14.34 42.01
CA ASP A 164 17.73 -14.13 43.45
C ASP A 164 19.11 -13.70 43.97
N GLU A 165 19.32 -12.38 44.11
CA GLU A 165 20.52 -11.83 44.75
C GLU A 165 20.60 -12.38 46.18
N GLU A 166 21.64 -13.20 46.41
CA GLU A 166 22.04 -13.75 47.69
C GLU A 166 22.26 -12.62 48.71
N GLY A 167 21.52 -12.69 49.84
CA GLY A 167 21.71 -11.83 51.01
C GLY A 167 22.64 -12.43 52.06
#